data_AF-A0A9E3GN72-F1
#
_entry.id   AF-A0A9E3GN72-F1
#
_cell.length_a   1.000
_cell.length_b   1.000
_cell.length_c   1.000
_cell.angle_alpha   90.00
_cell.angle_beta   90.00
_cell.angle_gamma   90.00
#
_symmetry.space_group_name_H-M   'P 1'
#
loop_
_entity.id
_entity.type
_entity.pdbx_description
1 polymer ?
#
loop_
_entity_poly.entity_id
_entity_poly.type
_entity_poly.pdbx_seq_one_letter_code
_entity_poly.pdbx_strand_id
1 'polypeptide(L)'
;TSRAFERWRDVGLCGYLTDGRRDRSWRGRNDTRNRAYVNGLWGTGLRSQEWASVLTSELPVAAGHEPRRYYTAQLSAGVAKTRARSYWVPAGVLAEIDAYVRLERRHAIHRAWDDGRYGHLRGLRVVTRATAKRLTFRQRGRVESMPLAALDARQRRSLFRETDGGLGSNVGVAGGDGRADEPPFVGQGLRPGQRPLRPARAG
;
A
#
# COMPACT_ATOMS: atom_id res chain seq x y z
N THR A 1 -14.13 13.68 16.58
CA THR A 1 -12.95 14.57 16.75
C THR A 1 -11.67 13.79 16.47
N SER A 2 -10.57 14.49 16.13
CA SER A 2 -9.26 13.88 15.76
C SER A 2 -8.77 12.83 16.78
N ARG A 3 -8.95 13.08 18.08
CA ARG A 3 -8.52 12.19 19.17
C ARG A 3 -9.18 10.80 19.16
N ALA A 4 -10.46 10.72 18.78
CA ALA A 4 -11.14 9.42 18.71
C ALA A 4 -10.59 8.55 17.58
N PHE A 5 -10.30 9.18 16.43
CA PHE A 5 -9.65 8.53 15.29
C PHE A 5 -8.21 8.10 15.64
N GLU A 6 -7.42 8.99 16.24
CA GLU A 6 -6.05 8.68 16.68
C GLU A 6 -6.04 7.50 17.64
N ARG A 7 -6.93 7.48 18.65
CA ARG A 7 -7.03 6.37 19.60
C ARG A 7 -7.42 5.05 18.92
N TRP A 8 -8.39 5.08 18.02
CA TRP A 8 -8.78 3.89 17.25
C TRP A 8 -7.62 3.36 16.39
N ARG A 9 -6.91 4.25 15.70
CA ARG A 9 -5.74 3.91 14.88
C ARG A 9 -4.63 3.31 15.74
N ASP A 10 -4.26 4.00 16.81
CA ASP A 10 -3.07 3.65 17.59
C ASP A 10 -3.30 2.33 18.34
N VAL A 11 -4.48 2.17 18.96
CA VAL A 11 -4.83 0.94 19.68
C VAL A 11 -5.16 -0.21 18.73
N GLY A 12 -6.01 0.03 17.73
CA GLY A 12 -6.53 -1.01 16.87
C GLY A 12 -5.56 -1.48 15.79
N LEU A 13 -4.76 -0.58 15.23
CA LEU A 13 -3.97 -0.85 14.02
C LEU A 13 -2.47 -0.74 14.20
N CYS A 14 -2.03 -0.08 15.28
CA CYS A 14 -0.61 0.18 15.54
C CYS A 14 -0.10 -0.48 16.83
N GLY A 15 -0.91 -1.23 17.56
CA GLY A 15 -0.44 -1.98 18.73
C GLY A 15 -0.01 -1.12 19.91
N TYR A 16 -0.74 -0.04 20.16
CA TYR A 16 -0.57 0.76 21.37
C TYR A 16 -1.68 0.43 22.38
N LEU A 17 -1.38 0.60 23.66
CA LEU A 17 -2.37 0.60 24.71
C LEU A 17 -3.07 1.97 24.77
N THR A 18 -4.18 2.06 25.49
CA THR A 18 -4.92 3.31 25.65
C THR A 18 -4.15 4.41 26.38
N ASP A 19 -3.07 4.05 27.06
CA ASP A 19 -2.15 4.96 27.74
C ASP A 19 -0.96 5.41 26.84
N GLY A 20 -0.93 4.97 25.58
CA GLY A 20 0.11 5.33 24.61
C GLY A 20 1.39 4.49 24.68
N ARG A 21 1.49 3.49 25.58
CA ARG A 21 2.61 2.54 25.60
C ARG A 21 2.44 1.48 24.50
N ARG A 22 3.53 0.87 24.05
CA ARG A 22 3.45 -0.28 23.13
C ARG A 22 2.86 -1.50 23.84
N ASP A 23 1.88 -2.13 23.19
CA ASP A 23 1.31 -3.40 23.63
C ASP A 23 2.25 -4.55 23.26
N ARG A 24 2.88 -5.16 24.27
CA ARG A 24 3.81 -6.29 24.08
C ARG A 24 3.12 -7.56 23.57
N SER A 25 1.80 -7.67 23.73
CA SER A 25 1.03 -8.81 23.23
C SER A 25 0.63 -8.65 21.76
N TRP A 26 0.75 -7.44 21.21
CA TRP A 26 0.35 -7.13 19.85
C TRP A 26 1.27 -7.81 18.82
N ARG A 27 0.66 -8.53 17.87
CA ARG A 27 1.36 -9.34 16.87
C ARG A 27 1.26 -8.79 15.44
N GLY A 28 0.84 -7.53 15.29
CA GLY A 28 0.80 -6.92 13.97
C GLY A 28 2.20 -6.70 13.40
N ARG A 29 2.30 -6.70 12.07
CA ARG A 29 3.59 -6.77 11.35
C ARG A 29 3.88 -5.54 10.50
N ASN A 30 2.90 -4.65 10.40
CA ASN A 30 2.77 -3.59 9.41
C ASN A 30 2.16 -2.32 10.03
N ASP A 31 2.48 -1.98 11.28
CA ASP A 31 1.89 -0.81 11.96
C ASP A 31 2.16 0.50 11.22
N THR A 32 3.38 0.71 10.71
CA THR A 32 3.69 1.93 9.94
C THR A 32 2.89 2.01 8.64
N ARG A 33 2.77 0.90 7.90
CA ARG A 33 1.92 0.79 6.71
C ARG A 33 0.46 1.08 7.06
N ASN A 34 -0.06 0.45 8.10
CA ASN A 34 -1.45 0.61 8.53
C ASN A 34 -1.73 2.06 8.93
N ARG A 35 -0.84 2.66 9.73
CA ARG A 35 -0.90 4.06 10.15
C ARG A 35 -0.91 5.00 8.94
N ALA A 36 0.08 4.88 8.06
CA ALA A 36 0.18 5.71 6.85
C ALA A 36 -1.05 5.54 5.95
N TYR A 37 -1.61 4.32 5.87
CA TYR A 37 -2.81 4.05 5.08
C TYR A 37 -4.04 4.76 5.66
N VAL A 38 -4.34 4.60 6.95
CA VAL A 38 -5.55 5.19 7.54
C VAL A 38 -5.43 6.70 7.73
N ASN A 39 -4.24 7.22 8.04
CA ASN A 39 -4.00 8.67 8.06
C ASN A 39 -4.17 9.25 6.66
N GLY A 40 -3.75 8.53 5.61
CA GLY A 40 -4.02 8.90 4.23
C GLY A 40 -5.50 8.91 3.88
N LEU A 41 -6.27 7.89 4.29
CA LEU A 41 -7.72 7.89 4.09
C LEU A 41 -8.39 9.09 4.76
N TRP A 42 -8.06 9.31 6.03
CA TRP A 42 -8.61 10.40 6.83
C TRP A 42 -8.23 11.77 6.26
N GLY A 43 -6.97 11.94 5.86
CA GLY A 43 -6.41 13.23 5.45
C GLY A 43 -6.67 13.62 3.99
N THR A 44 -6.90 12.65 3.10
CA THR A 44 -7.15 12.92 1.67
C THR A 44 -8.63 12.94 1.30
N GLY A 45 -9.48 12.30 2.11
CA GLY A 45 -10.91 12.11 1.81
C GLY A 45 -11.18 11.20 0.59
N LEU A 46 -10.17 10.48 0.10
CA LEU A 46 -10.35 9.52 -0.98
C LEU A 46 -11.14 8.30 -0.51
N ARG A 47 -11.84 7.64 -1.44
CA ARG A 47 -12.45 6.34 -1.14
C ARG A 47 -11.37 5.31 -0.85
N SER A 48 -11.66 4.34 0.03
CA SER A 48 -10.72 3.26 0.39
C SER A 48 -10.06 2.60 -0.82
N GLN A 49 -10.85 2.26 -1.84
CA GLN A 49 -10.36 1.65 -3.08
C GLN A 49 -9.53 2.61 -3.95
N GLU A 50 -9.87 3.90 -3.99
CA GLU A 50 -9.11 4.92 -4.72
C GLU A 50 -7.73 5.10 -4.08
N TRP A 51 -7.70 5.34 -2.76
CA TRP A 51 -6.46 5.50 -2.01
C TRP A 51 -5.57 4.26 -2.07
N ALA A 52 -6.17 3.07 -1.98
CA ALA A 52 -5.43 1.83 -2.08
C ALA A 52 -4.80 1.58 -3.45
N SER A 53 -5.26 2.29 -4.48
CA SER A 53 -4.78 2.15 -5.85
C SER A 53 -3.81 3.25 -6.26
N VAL A 54 -3.55 4.24 -5.40
CA VAL A 54 -2.52 5.26 -5.63
C VAL A 54 -1.14 4.59 -5.59
N LEU A 55 -0.29 4.86 -6.59
CA LEU A 55 1.10 4.38 -6.61
C LEU A 55 2.00 5.35 -5.85
N THR A 56 3.11 4.86 -5.27
CA THR A 56 4.10 5.73 -4.61
C THR A 56 4.68 6.77 -5.58
N SER A 57 4.77 6.45 -6.88
CA SER A 57 5.24 7.37 -7.92
C SER A 57 4.22 8.45 -8.32
N GLU A 58 2.96 8.33 -7.90
CA GLU A 58 1.91 9.35 -8.14
C GLU A 58 1.82 10.35 -6.98
N LEU A 59 2.49 10.08 -5.86
CA LEU A 59 2.51 10.97 -4.72
C LEU A 59 3.59 12.05 -4.91
N PRO A 60 3.29 13.30 -4.52
CA PRO A 60 4.29 14.36 -4.52
C PRO A 60 5.42 14.02 -3.55
N VAL A 61 6.65 14.28 -3.97
CA VAL A 61 7.82 14.14 -3.11
C VAL A 61 7.95 15.42 -2.30
N ALA A 62 7.72 15.35 -0.99
CA ALA A 62 7.80 16.53 -0.12
C ALA A 62 9.21 17.16 -0.11
N ALA A 63 10.26 16.33 -0.26
CA ALA A 63 11.63 16.79 -0.42
C ALA A 63 11.82 17.48 -1.79
N GLY A 64 12.15 18.78 -1.77
CA GLY A 64 12.34 19.60 -2.98
C GLY A 64 11.25 20.65 -3.22
N HIS A 65 10.21 20.67 -2.39
CA HIS A 65 9.23 21.76 -2.34
C HIS A 65 9.41 22.58 -1.07
N GLU A 66 8.94 23.84 -1.10
CA GLU A 66 8.79 24.66 0.09
C GLU A 66 7.93 23.93 1.14
N PRO A 67 8.26 24.04 2.46
CA PRO A 67 7.49 23.38 3.51
C PRO A 67 6.01 23.81 3.48
N ARG A 68 5.11 22.87 3.17
CA ARG A 68 3.67 23.12 3.10
C ARG A 68 2.93 22.13 3.98
N ARG A 69 1.75 22.53 4.48
CA ARG A 69 0.86 21.61 5.22
C ARG A 69 0.21 20.56 4.32
N TYR A 70 -0.05 20.93 3.06
CA TYR A 70 -0.70 20.09 2.06
C TYR A 70 -0.02 20.21 0.71
N TYR A 71 -0.03 19.13 -0.05
CA TYR A 71 0.41 19.06 -1.44
C TYR A 71 -0.73 18.60 -2.33
N THR A 72 -0.73 19.02 -3.59
CA THR A 72 -1.71 18.53 -4.58
C THR A 72 -1.17 17.26 -5.24
N ALA A 73 -2.04 16.28 -5.43
CA ALA A 73 -1.80 15.09 -6.24
C ALA A 73 -2.93 14.90 -7.24
N GLN A 74 -2.72 14.06 -8.26
CA GLN A 74 -3.72 13.75 -9.28
C GLN A 74 -4.20 12.31 -9.11
N LEU A 75 -5.51 12.12 -8.95
CA LEU A 75 -6.14 10.81 -9.00
C LEU A 75 -6.40 10.43 -10.45
N SER A 76 -5.79 9.34 -10.89
CA SER A 76 -5.89 8.82 -12.24
C SER A 76 -7.30 8.34 -12.61
N ALA A 77 -7.67 8.49 -13.89
CA ALA A 77 -9.01 8.14 -14.38
C ALA A 77 -9.35 6.65 -14.18
N GLY A 78 -8.39 5.75 -14.41
CA GLY A 78 -8.59 4.30 -14.29
C GLY A 78 -8.91 3.81 -12.87
N VAL A 79 -8.68 4.64 -11.85
CA VAL A 79 -8.99 4.30 -10.44
C VAL A 79 -10.07 5.16 -9.82
N ALA A 80 -10.34 6.33 -10.39
CA ALA A 80 -11.38 7.22 -9.89
C ALA A 80 -12.76 6.60 -10.11
N LYS A 81 -13.64 6.67 -9.10
CA LYS A 81 -15.02 6.17 -9.26
C LYS A 81 -15.79 6.91 -10.36
N THR A 82 -15.47 8.19 -10.57
CA THR A 82 -16.18 9.07 -11.51
C THR A 82 -15.23 9.56 -12.59
N ARG A 83 -14.39 10.54 -12.26
CA ARG A 83 -13.43 11.15 -13.18
C ARG A 83 -12.10 11.44 -12.48
N ALA A 84 -11.05 11.55 -13.29
CA ALA A 84 -9.77 12.04 -12.80
C ALA A 84 -9.93 13.40 -12.13
N ARG A 85 -9.25 13.59 -10.99
CA ARG A 85 -9.37 14.82 -10.20
C ARG A 85 -8.14 15.06 -9.35
N SER A 86 -7.86 16.32 -9.09
CA SER A 86 -6.90 16.71 -8.07
C SER A 86 -7.44 16.40 -6.67
N TYR A 87 -6.54 16.06 -5.76
CA TYR A 87 -6.82 15.93 -4.34
C TYR A 87 -5.66 16.47 -3.51
N TRP A 88 -5.96 16.84 -2.28
CA TRP A 88 -4.96 17.33 -1.32
C TRP A 88 -4.43 16.17 -0.49
N VAL A 89 -3.12 16.17 -0.25
CA VAL A 89 -2.44 15.20 0.60
C VAL A 89 -1.74 15.94 1.73
N PRO A 90 -2.01 15.62 3.00
CA PRO A 90 -1.27 16.21 4.11
C PRO A 90 0.21 15.85 4.05
N ALA A 91 1.09 16.80 4.37
CA ALA A 91 2.53 16.56 4.39
C ALA A 91 2.94 15.44 5.36
N GLY A 92 2.26 15.35 6.52
CA GLY A 92 2.49 14.27 7.48
C GLY A 92 2.20 12.88 6.91
N VAL A 93 1.18 12.75 6.06
CA VAL A 93 0.89 11.48 5.37
C VAL A 93 2.03 11.14 4.41
N LEU A 94 2.53 12.09 3.63
CA LEU A 94 3.66 11.85 2.72
C LEU A 94 4.91 11.40 3.49
N ALA A 95 5.20 12.01 4.63
CA ALA A 95 6.32 11.63 5.50
C ALA A 95 6.17 10.22 6.07
N GLU A 96 4.96 9.84 6.52
CA GLU A 96 4.70 8.48 7.00
C GLU A 96 4.83 7.42 5.90
N ILE A 97 4.41 7.76 4.68
CA ILE A 97 4.57 6.89 3.51
C ILE A 97 6.04 6.73 3.15
N ASP A 98 6.80 7.82 3.11
CA ASP A 98 8.24 7.78 2.84
C ASP A 98 8.97 6.95 3.91
N ALA A 99 8.65 7.14 5.19
CA ALA A 99 9.20 6.35 6.28
C ALA A 99 8.91 4.85 6.10
N TYR A 100 7.66 4.48 5.81
CA TYR A 100 7.30 3.08 5.53
C TYR A 100 8.09 2.52 4.34
N VAL A 101 8.13 3.25 3.22
CA VAL A 101 8.78 2.82 1.98
C VAL A 101 10.30 2.64 2.17
N ARG A 102 10.95 3.53 2.92
CA ARG A 102 12.39 3.49 3.13
C ARG A 102 12.82 2.49 4.20
N LEU A 103 12.06 2.36 5.29
CA LEU A 103 12.52 1.67 6.49
C LEU A 103 11.99 0.24 6.59
N GLU A 104 10.73 -0.01 6.21
CA GLU A 104 10.04 -1.26 6.56
C GLU A 104 9.60 -2.09 5.35
N ARG A 105 9.31 -1.44 4.22
CA ARG A 105 8.84 -2.13 3.01
C ARG A 105 9.79 -3.24 2.54
N ARG A 106 11.11 -3.02 2.61
CA ARG A 106 12.09 -4.06 2.21
C ARG A 106 11.94 -5.34 3.04
N HIS A 107 11.76 -5.24 4.35
CA HIS A 107 11.61 -6.41 5.22
C HIS A 107 10.28 -7.11 4.95
N ALA A 108 9.23 -6.34 4.62
CA ALA A 108 7.94 -6.90 4.24
C ALA A 108 8.00 -7.68 2.92
N ILE A 109 8.72 -7.15 1.92
CA ILE A 109 8.98 -7.82 0.63
C ILE A 109 9.81 -9.09 0.84
N HIS A 110 10.93 -9.02 1.56
CA HIS A 110 11.78 -10.20 1.82
C HIS A 110 11.00 -11.33 2.50
N ARG A 111 10.23 -11.03 3.56
CA ARG A 111 9.38 -12.05 4.19
C ARG A 111 8.36 -12.65 3.23
N ALA A 112 7.76 -11.84 2.37
CA ALA A 112 6.80 -12.33 1.38
C ALA A 112 7.47 -13.22 0.32
N TRP A 113 8.72 -12.94 0.00
CA TRP A 113 9.55 -13.78 -0.85
C TRP A 113 9.90 -15.11 -0.17
N ASP A 114 10.38 -15.08 1.06
CA ASP A 114 10.75 -16.27 1.85
C ASP A 114 9.53 -17.20 2.05
N ASP A 115 8.34 -16.62 2.23
CA ASP A 115 7.09 -17.35 2.32
C ASP A 115 6.57 -17.85 0.95
N GLY A 116 7.34 -17.70 -0.13
CA GLY A 116 7.00 -18.16 -1.48
C GLY A 116 5.79 -17.44 -2.11
N ARG A 117 5.39 -16.28 -1.58
CA ARG A 117 4.10 -15.67 -1.93
C ARG A 117 4.05 -15.08 -3.33
N TYR A 118 5.20 -14.76 -3.90
CA TYR A 118 5.28 -14.25 -5.27
C TYR A 118 5.33 -15.38 -6.32
N GLY A 119 5.75 -16.60 -5.92
CA GLY A 119 6.01 -17.70 -6.85
C GLY A 119 4.77 -18.23 -7.58
N HIS A 120 3.58 -18.06 -6.99
CA HIS A 120 2.31 -18.54 -7.57
C HIS A 120 1.48 -17.44 -8.25
N LEU A 121 1.96 -16.19 -8.25
CA LEU A 121 1.19 -15.07 -8.76
C LEU A 121 1.10 -15.11 -10.29
N ARG A 122 -0.11 -15.35 -10.80
CA ARG A 122 -0.40 -15.25 -12.22
C ARG A 122 -0.69 -13.81 -12.60
N GLY A 123 -0.18 -13.39 -13.76
CA GLY A 123 -0.47 -12.05 -14.30
C GLY A 123 0.39 -10.92 -13.72
N LEU A 124 1.57 -11.24 -13.18
CA LEU A 124 2.58 -10.27 -12.79
C LEU A 124 2.91 -9.32 -13.95
N ARG A 125 2.96 -8.03 -13.63
CA ARG A 125 3.43 -6.96 -14.51
C ARG A 125 4.71 -6.38 -13.92
N VAL A 126 5.85 -6.83 -14.42
CA VAL A 126 7.16 -6.36 -13.93
C VAL A 126 7.49 -5.05 -14.61
N VAL A 127 7.42 -3.95 -13.88
CA VAL A 127 7.72 -2.60 -14.36
C VAL A 127 9.20 -2.50 -14.72
N THR A 128 9.47 -2.29 -16.01
CA THR A 128 10.83 -2.09 -16.53
C THR A 128 11.15 -0.60 -16.67
N ARG A 129 10.14 0.23 -16.95
CA ARG A 129 10.27 1.69 -17.01
C ARG A 129 9.00 2.38 -16.55
N ALA A 130 9.14 3.43 -15.75
CA ALA A 130 8.03 4.27 -15.31
C ALA A 130 8.38 5.75 -15.53
N THR A 131 7.43 6.48 -16.09
CA THR A 131 7.45 7.95 -16.16
C THR A 131 6.19 8.49 -15.50
N ALA A 132 6.10 9.81 -15.34
CA ALA A 132 4.90 10.45 -14.79
C ALA A 132 3.61 10.15 -15.60
N LYS A 133 3.72 9.82 -16.90
CA LYS A 133 2.56 9.63 -17.79
C LYS A 133 2.37 8.19 -18.27
N ARG A 134 3.43 7.39 -18.32
CA ARG A 134 3.40 6.05 -18.93
C ARG A 134 4.16 5.03 -18.09
N LEU A 135 3.70 3.80 -18.17
CA LEU A 135 4.32 2.67 -17.52
C LEU A 135 4.58 1.58 -18.56
N THR A 136 5.82 1.10 -18.60
CA THR A 136 6.26 -0.03 -19.41
C THR A 136 6.56 -1.19 -18.48
N PHE A 137 5.99 -2.35 -18.80
CA PHE A 137 6.12 -3.54 -17.98
C PHE A 137 6.23 -4.79 -18.84
N ARG A 138 6.87 -5.81 -18.27
CA ARG A 138 6.94 -7.15 -18.83
C ARG A 138 5.84 -8.01 -18.22
N GLN A 139 5.02 -8.63 -19.07
CA GLN A 139 3.95 -9.53 -18.68
C GLN A 139 3.95 -10.74 -19.64
N ARG A 140 3.98 -11.96 -19.09
CA ARG A 140 3.99 -13.22 -19.87
C ARG A 140 5.04 -13.23 -20.99
N GLY A 141 6.24 -12.73 -20.70
CA GLY A 141 7.36 -12.65 -21.66
C GLY A 141 7.26 -11.51 -22.70
N ARG A 142 6.16 -10.76 -22.74
CA ARG A 142 5.98 -9.61 -23.64
C ARG A 142 6.20 -8.30 -22.90
N VAL A 143 6.74 -7.31 -23.61
CA VAL A 143 6.85 -5.94 -23.11
C VAL A 143 5.64 -5.15 -23.58
N GLU A 144 4.89 -4.59 -22.65
CA GLU A 144 3.73 -3.74 -22.90
C GLU A 144 3.95 -2.34 -22.34
N SER A 145 3.31 -1.34 -22.94
CA SER A 145 3.38 0.05 -22.52
C SER A 145 2.00 0.67 -22.56
N MET A 146 1.58 1.29 -21.46
CA MET A 146 0.29 1.97 -21.39
C MET A 146 0.35 3.26 -20.58
N PRO A 147 -0.60 4.19 -20.81
CA PRO A 147 -0.74 5.37 -19.97
C PRO A 147 -0.97 4.99 -18.50
N LEU A 148 -0.24 5.63 -17.60
CA LEU A 148 -0.40 5.40 -16.15
C LEU A 148 -1.83 5.70 -15.68
N ALA A 149 -2.43 6.73 -16.28
CA ALA A 149 -3.79 7.15 -15.98
C ALA A 149 -4.87 6.14 -16.41
N ALA A 150 -4.55 5.23 -17.34
CA ALA A 150 -5.48 4.22 -17.86
C ALA A 150 -5.44 2.91 -17.05
N LEU A 151 -4.41 2.72 -16.21
CA LEU A 151 -4.28 1.53 -15.38
C LEU A 151 -5.39 1.49 -14.31
N ASP A 152 -6.18 0.42 -14.34
CA ASP A 152 -7.22 0.17 -13.35
C ASP A 152 -6.66 -0.30 -11.99
N ALA A 153 -7.49 -0.30 -10.95
CA ALA A 153 -7.10 -0.72 -9.60
C ALA A 153 -6.50 -2.14 -9.54
N ARG A 154 -7.03 -3.09 -10.32
CA ARG A 154 -6.54 -4.49 -10.37
C ARG A 154 -5.20 -4.57 -11.09
N GLN A 155 -5.07 -3.87 -12.22
CA GLN A 155 -3.83 -3.81 -12.99
C GLN A 155 -2.71 -3.18 -12.15
N ARG A 156 -3.01 -2.12 -11.41
CA ARG A 156 -2.07 -1.49 -10.48
C ARG A 156 -1.60 -2.47 -9.40
N ARG A 157 -2.50 -3.22 -8.76
CA ARG A 157 -2.16 -4.28 -7.78
C ARG A 157 -1.22 -5.36 -8.31
N SER A 158 -1.24 -5.59 -9.62
CA SER A 158 -0.33 -6.54 -10.27
C SER A 158 1.00 -5.96 -10.73
N LEU A 159 1.31 -4.69 -10.42
CA LEU A 159 2.58 -4.06 -10.75
C LEU A 159 3.65 -4.42 -9.73
N PHE A 160 4.78 -4.92 -10.23
CA PHE A 160 5.95 -5.29 -9.44
C PHE A 160 7.20 -4.64 -10.01
N ARG A 161 8.20 -4.39 -9.18
CA ARG A 161 9.52 -3.95 -9.59
C ARG A 161 10.53 -5.03 -9.22
N GLU A 162 11.48 -5.29 -10.11
CA GLU A 162 12.67 -6.06 -9.74
C GLU A 162 13.51 -5.22 -8.76
N THR A 163 13.92 -5.85 -7.68
CA THR A 163 14.82 -5.29 -6.65
C THR A 163 15.94 -6.29 -6.43
N ASP A 164 17.06 -5.86 -5.84
CA ASP A 164 18.22 -6.72 -5.57
C ASP A 164 17.87 -7.94 -4.67
N GLY A 165 16.76 -7.86 -3.93
CA GLY A 165 16.22 -8.93 -3.09
C GLY A 165 15.02 -9.70 -3.67
N GLY A 166 14.69 -9.52 -4.97
CA GLY A 166 13.56 -10.18 -5.64
C GLY A 166 12.47 -9.22 -6.15
N LEU A 167 11.25 -9.73 -6.37
CA LEU A 167 10.12 -8.93 -6.84
C LEU A 167 9.44 -8.18 -5.68
N GLY A 168 9.37 -6.84 -5.78
CA GLY A 168 8.63 -5.98 -4.83
C GLY A 168 7.37 -5.39 -5.43
N SER A 169 6.28 -5.29 -4.67
CA SER A 169 5.04 -4.62 -5.17
C SER A 169 5.26 -3.11 -5.34
N ASN A 170 4.70 -2.54 -6.41
CA ASN A 170 4.81 -1.11 -6.74
C ASN A 170 3.58 -0.27 -6.35
N VAL A 171 2.53 -0.89 -5.78
CA VAL A 171 1.33 -0.16 -5.32
C VAL A 171 1.67 0.65 -4.07
N GLY A 172 0.95 1.75 -3.81
CA GLY A 172 1.13 2.64 -2.65
C GLY A 172 0.96 1.94 -1.30
N VAL A 173 0.61 2.70 -0.27
CA VAL A 173 0.58 2.19 1.13
C VAL A 173 -0.31 0.95 1.31
N ALA A 174 -1.35 0.80 0.49
CA ALA A 174 -2.20 -0.39 0.50
C ALA A 174 -1.68 -1.56 -0.33
N GLY A 175 -0.66 -1.35 -1.16
CA GLY A 175 0.01 -2.37 -1.95
C GLY A 175 0.52 -3.48 -1.06
N GLY A 176 -0.08 -4.66 -1.21
CA GLY A 176 0.16 -5.81 -0.35
C GLY A 176 1.62 -6.24 -0.33
N ASP A 177 2.08 -6.59 0.86
CA ASP A 177 3.32 -7.33 1.14
C ASP A 177 3.20 -8.79 0.63
N GLY A 178 2.84 -8.95 -0.64
CA GLY A 178 2.68 -10.23 -1.30
C GLY A 178 1.47 -11.06 -0.85
N ARG A 179 0.30 -10.46 -0.59
CA ARG A 179 -0.96 -11.20 -0.68
C ARG A 179 -1.73 -10.74 -1.91
N ALA A 180 -1.90 -11.63 -2.89
CA ALA A 180 -2.73 -11.34 -4.07
C ALA A 180 -4.23 -11.29 -3.76
N ASP A 181 -4.64 -11.81 -2.59
CA ASP A 181 -6.04 -12.13 -2.35
C ASP A 181 -6.70 -11.24 -1.28
N GLU A 182 -5.96 -10.31 -0.66
CA GLU A 182 -6.55 -9.41 0.34
C GLU A 182 -7.02 -8.12 -0.36
N PRO A 183 -8.34 -7.87 -0.47
CA PRO A 183 -8.84 -6.58 -0.94
C PRO A 183 -8.35 -5.45 0.00
N PRO A 184 -8.31 -4.19 -0.46
CA PRO A 184 -8.05 -3.07 0.45
C PRO A 184 -9.09 -3.11 1.55
N PHE A 185 -8.63 -3.34 2.78
CA PHE A 185 -9.37 -3.45 4.04
C PHE A 185 -10.87 -3.10 3.90
N VAL A 186 -11.69 -4.10 3.54
CA VAL A 186 -13.14 -4.07 3.76
C VAL A 186 -13.29 -4.74 5.12
N GLY A 187 -13.67 -3.95 6.13
CA GLY A 187 -13.71 -4.40 7.52
C GLY A 187 -14.43 -5.74 7.65
N GLN A 188 -13.69 -6.79 8.00
CA GLN A 188 -14.29 -7.97 8.59
C GLN A 188 -14.41 -7.72 10.08
N GLY A 189 -15.66 -7.64 10.53
CA GLY A 189 -16.00 -7.68 11.94
C GLY A 189 -15.38 -8.93 12.57
N LEU A 190 -14.83 -8.73 13.77
CA LEU A 190 -14.44 -9.78 14.69
C LEU A 190 -15.53 -10.87 14.76
N ARG A 191 -15.16 -12.11 14.41
CA ARG A 191 -15.78 -13.28 15.05
C ARG A 191 -14.70 -14.04 15.81
N PRO A 192 -14.83 -14.23 17.13
CA PRO A 192 -13.91 -15.05 17.89
C PRO A 192 -14.19 -16.54 17.60
N GLY A 193 -13.13 -17.35 17.40
CA GLY A 193 -13.23 -18.80 17.64
C GLY A 193 -12.73 -19.80 16.59
N GLN A 194 -12.08 -19.43 15.48
CA GLN A 194 -11.52 -20.44 14.57
C GLN A 194 -9.99 -20.44 14.50
N ARG A 195 -9.39 -21.55 14.95
CA ARG A 195 -7.96 -21.88 14.77
C ARG A 195 -7.71 -22.20 13.29
N PRO A 196 -6.71 -21.59 12.63
CA PRO A 196 -6.32 -22.03 11.30
C PRO A 196 -5.59 -23.38 11.36
N LEU A 197 -6.00 -24.29 10.48
CA LEU A 197 -5.39 -25.61 10.25
C LEU A 197 -3.93 -25.44 9.78
N ARG A 198 -3.01 -26.21 10.38
CA ARG A 198 -1.60 -26.31 9.95
C ARG A 198 -1.53 -27.03 8.59
N PRO A 199 -0.78 -26.51 7.60
CA PRO A 199 -0.43 -27.30 6.44
C PRO A 199 0.56 -28.41 6.83
N ALA A 200 0.30 -29.63 6.33
CA ALA A 200 1.14 -30.80 6.51
C ALA A 200 2.54 -30.55 5.90
N ARG A 201 3.57 -31.00 6.61
CA ARG A 201 4.93 -31.07 6.07
C ARG A 201 4.96 -32.20 5.05
N ALA A 202 5.31 -31.89 3.81
CA ALA A 202 5.73 -32.90 2.84
C ALA A 202 7.15 -33.37 3.22
N GLY A 203 7.29 -34.69 3.35
CA GLY A 203 8.58 -35.38 3.36
C GLY A 203 9.05 -35.70 1.95
#